data_AF-A0A925E6R1-F1
#
_entry.id   AF-A0A925E6R1-F1
#
_cell.length_a   1.000
_cell.length_b   1.000
_cell.length_c   1.000
_cell.angle_alpha   90.00
_cell.angle_beta   90.00
_cell.angle_gamma   90.00
#
_symmetry.space_group_name_H-M   'P 1'
#
loop_
_entity.id
_entity.type
_entity.pdbx_description
1 polymer ?
#
loop_
_entity_poly.entity_id
_entity_poly.type
_entity_poly.pdbx_seq_one_letter_code
_entity_poly.pdbx_strand_id
1 'polypeptide(L)' 'IPMGRFGEAKEMAYAALYLGSDESSYMTGSEFVVDGGITAAYVTPE' A
#
# COMPACT_ATOMS: atom_id res chain seq x y z
N ILE A 1 -9.04 8.51 -5.38
CA ILE A 1 -8.39 7.19 -5.23
C ILE A 1 -8.33 6.54 -6.61
N PRO A 2 -7.15 6.34 -7.21
CA PRO A 2 -7.02 5.77 -8.56
C PRO A 2 -7.70 4.41 -8.75
N MET A 3 -7.64 3.54 -7.74
CA MET A 3 -8.38 2.27 -7.74
C MET A 3 -9.91 2.42 -7.66
N GLY A 4 -10.44 3.65 -7.47
CA GLY A 4 -11.88 3.93 -7.47
C GLY A 4 -12.65 3.45 -6.23
N ARG A 5 -11.96 2.91 -5.21
CA ARG A 5 -12.57 2.44 -3.95
C ARG A 5 -11.64 2.64 -2.76
N PHE A 6 -12.21 2.62 -1.56
CA PHE A 6 -11.41 2.50 -0.35
C PHE A 6 -10.81 1.10 -0.21
N GLY A 7 -9.65 1.05 0.45
CA GLY A 7 -9.05 -0.21 0.88
C GLY A 7 -9.90 -0.89 1.95
N GLU A 8 -9.89 -2.21 1.95
CA GLU A 8 -10.49 -3.06 2.97
C GLU A 8 -9.45 -3.47 4.01
N ALA A 9 -9.89 -3.76 5.24
CA ALA A 9 -8.99 -4.22 6.31
C ALA A 9 -8.15 -5.45 5.93
N LYS A 10 -8.71 -6.35 5.10
CA LYS A 10 -8.01 -7.53 4.60
C LYS A 10 -6.77 -7.19 3.77
N GLU A 11 -6.78 -6.06 3.05
CA GLU A 11 -5.66 -5.65 2.20
C GLU A 11 -4.50 -5.14 3.05
N MET A 12 -4.79 -4.46 4.17
CA MET A 12 -3.78 -4.09 5.16
C MET A 12 -3.21 -5.32 5.87
N ALA A 13 -4.06 -6.31 6.19
CA ALA A 13 -3.61 -7.55 6.79
C ALA A 13 -2.68 -8.34 5.86
N TYR A 14 -2.97 -8.40 4.56
CA TYR A 14 -2.08 -9.04 3.60
C TYR A 14 -0.78 -8.26 3.37
N ALA A 15 -0.82 -6.93 3.39
CA ALA A 15 0.38 -6.11 3.33
C ALA A 15 1.31 -6.38 4.53
N ALA A 16 0.75 -6.44 5.74
CA ALA A 16 1.49 -6.79 6.94
C ALA A 16 2.00 -8.24 6.91
N LEU A 17 1.19 -9.17 6.40
CA LEU A 17 1.59 -10.58 6.22
C LEU A 17 2.81 -10.68 5.29
N TYR A 18 2.80 -9.99 4.16
CA TYR A 18 3.92 -9.95 3.23
C TYR A 18 5.19 -9.40 3.87
N LEU A 19 5.10 -8.29 4.63
CA LEU A 19 6.26 -7.75 5.34
C LEU A 19 6.76 -8.64 6.48
N GLY A 20 5.90 -9.52 7.00
CA GLY A 20 6.25 -10.50 8.03
C GLY A 20 6.72 -11.84 7.49
N SER A 21 6.74 -12.03 6.16
CA SER A 21 7.06 -13.31 5.53
C SER A 21 8.48 -13.32 4.95
N ASP A 22 8.95 -14.52 4.56
CA ASP A 22 10.29 -14.70 4.00
C ASP A 22 10.44 -14.00 2.62
N GLU A 23 9.32 -13.75 1.94
CA GLU A 23 9.26 -13.03 0.67
C GLU A 23 9.77 -11.59 0.78
N SER A 24 9.73 -10.96 1.96
CA SER A 24 10.29 -9.63 2.21
C SER A 24 11.64 -9.65 2.91
N SER A 25 12.37 -10.77 2.89
CA SER A 25 13.61 -10.99 3.67
C SER A 25 14.73 -9.95 3.51
N TYR A 26 14.72 -9.16 2.44
CA TYR A 26 15.68 -8.08 2.21
C TYR A 26 15.04 -6.69 2.07
N MET A 27 13.74 -6.57 2.35
CA MET A 27 13.00 -5.32 2.25
C MET A 27 13.07 -4.59 3.60
N THR A 28 13.94 -3.59 3.70
CA THR A 28 14.14 -2.81 4.94
C THR A 28 14.38 -1.32 4.63
N GLY A 29 14.12 -0.47 5.62
CA GLY A 29 14.38 0.98 5.56
C GLY A 29 13.58 1.73 4.49
N SER A 30 12.53 1.12 3.94
CA SER A 30 11.74 1.65 2.83
C SER A 30 10.27 1.75 3.23
N GLU A 31 9.56 2.72 2.66
CA GLU A 31 8.11 2.85 2.83
C GLU A 31 7.38 1.85 1.90
N PHE A 32 6.45 1.07 2.46
CA PHE A 32 5.61 0.13 1.72
C PHE A 32 4.17 0.66 1.66
N VAL A 33 3.88 1.45 0.63
CA VAL A 33 2.61 2.18 0.50
C VAL A 33 1.51 1.26 -0.05
N VAL A 34 0.39 1.18 0.67
CA VAL A 34 -0.82 0.44 0.25
C VAL A 34 -2.04 1.33 0.44
N ASP A 35 -2.32 2.18 -0.55
CA ASP A 35 -3.27 3.29 -0.39
C ASP A 35 -4.25 3.48 -1.56
N GLY A 36 -4.41 2.48 -2.42
CA GLY A 36 -5.27 2.62 -3.59
C GLY A 36 -4.67 3.47 -4.71
N GLY A 37 -3.39 3.84 -4.62
CA GLY A 37 -2.66 4.69 -5.56
C GLY A 37 -2.76 6.19 -5.29
N ILE A 38 -3.36 6.59 -4.15
CA ILE A 38 -3.61 8.01 -3.84
C ILE A 38 -2.30 8.81 -3.87
N THR A 39 -1.26 8.32 -3.21
CA THR A 39 0.04 9.00 -3.12
C THR A 39 0.64 9.32 -4.48
N ALA A 40 0.42 8.47 -5.49
CA ALA A 40 0.98 8.65 -6.83
C ALA A 40 0.17 9.57 -7.74
N ALA A 41 -1.14 9.74 -7.50
CA ALA A 41 -2.05 10.40 -8.44
C ALA A 41 -3.07 11.32 -7.76
N TYR A 42 -2.82 11.74 -6.52
CA TYR A 42 -3.56 12.82 -5.91
C TYR A 42 -3.16 14.15 -6.57
N VAL A 43 -3.97 14.56 -7.53
CA VAL A 43 -3.89 15.91 -8.12
C VAL A 43 -4.95 16.78 -7.44
N THR A 44 -4.51 17.90 -6.86
CA THR A 44 -5.43 18.96 -6.46
C THR A 44 -5.99 19.57 -7.75
N PRO A 45 -7.31 19.58 -7.96
CA PRO A 45 -7.88 20.33 -9.08
C PRO A 45 -7.52 21.81 -8.91
N GLU A 46 -7.05 22.43 -10.01
CA GLU A 46 -6.90 23.88 -10.13
C GLU A 46 -8.28 24.57 -10.20
#